data_AF-X0UD15-F1
#
_entry.id   AF-X0UD15-F1
#
_cell.length_a   1.000
_cell.length_b   1.000
_cell.length_c   1.000
_cell.angle_alpha   90.00
_cell.angle_beta   90.00
_cell.angle_gamma   90.00
#
_symmetry.space_group_name_H-M   'P 1'
#
loop_
_entity.id
_entity.type
_entity.pdbx_description
1 polymer ?
#
loop_
_entity_poly.entity_id
_entity_poly.type
_entity_poly.pdbx_seq_one_letter_code
_entity_poly.pdbx_strand_id
1 'polypeptide(L)'
;MPIQTDKKAYVYFPDGALVGIKASGDGSYTDLGAINSAVNAVLNYDENQVSTANAGKTEKQISNMVIAGGLTLINLNPAGIEKLGGGALTLTTTTSSPSVTISDQTIDSGDWAENTPVNMSMLESAVAVKASASPTLTSVTGGSDGALT
;
A
#
# COMPACT_ATOMS: atom_id res chain seq x y z
N MET A 1 3.34 32.52 37.13
CA MET A 1 2.86 31.20 36.66
C MET A 1 3.91 30.64 35.70
N PRO A 2 4.22 29.33 35.70
CA PRO A 2 5.03 28.79 34.61
C PRO A 2 4.21 28.95 33.33
N ILE A 3 4.76 29.68 32.36
CA ILE A 3 4.19 29.80 31.02
C ILE A 3 4.40 28.41 30.40
N GLN A 4 3.36 27.59 30.39
CA GLN A 4 3.33 26.45 29.48
C GLN A 4 3.42 27.04 28.08
N THR A 5 4.46 26.65 27.35
CA THR A 5 4.54 27.00 25.93
C THR A 5 3.32 26.41 25.23
N ASP A 6 2.55 27.27 24.60
CA ASP A 6 1.39 27.00 23.77
C ASP A 6 1.79 26.51 22.37
N LYS A 7 3.11 26.38 22.12
CA LYS A 7 3.67 25.78 20.91
C LYS A 7 3.49 24.27 20.95
N LYS A 8 2.38 23.79 20.38
CA LYS A 8 2.27 22.42 19.88
C LYS A 8 3.27 22.27 18.72
N ALA A 9 4.38 21.58 18.96
CA ALA A 9 5.25 21.13 17.89
C ALA A 9 4.55 19.95 17.19
N TYR A 10 3.79 20.25 16.15
CA TYR A 10 3.28 19.21 15.26
C TYR A 10 4.46 18.66 14.46
N VAL A 11 4.77 17.37 14.64
CA VAL A 11 5.69 16.67 13.74
C VAL A 11 4.95 16.45 12.43
N TYR A 12 5.22 17.29 11.44
CA TYR A 12 4.66 17.15 10.10
C TYR A 12 5.53 16.19 9.29
N PHE A 13 4.93 15.07 8.89
CA PHE A 13 5.53 14.20 7.89
C PHE A 13 5.01 14.62 6.52
N PRO A 14 5.90 14.89 5.54
CA PRO A 14 5.47 15.23 4.19
C PRO A 14 4.77 14.02 3.55
N ASP A 15 3.81 14.30 2.68
CA ASP A 15 3.15 13.28 1.87
C ASP A 15 4.17 12.60 0.95
N GLY A 16 4.07 11.29 0.79
CA GLY A 16 5.04 10.50 0.03
C GLY A 16 6.38 10.22 0.74
N ALA A 17 6.55 10.57 2.01
CA ALA A 17 7.74 10.20 2.77
C ALA A 17 7.89 8.68 2.86
N LEU A 18 9.09 8.17 2.60
CA LEU A 18 9.40 6.74 2.68
C LEU A 18 9.45 6.28 4.14
N VAL A 19 8.77 5.19 4.43
CA VAL A 19 8.76 4.56 5.75
C VAL A 19 9.58 3.30 5.70
N GLY A 20 10.68 3.27 6.45
CA GLY A 20 11.55 2.11 6.55
C GLY A 20 11.55 1.51 7.95
N ILE A 21 11.59 0.18 8.03
CA ILE A 21 11.88 -0.54 9.27
C ILE A 21 13.29 -1.10 9.25
N LYS A 22 13.96 -1.08 10.40
CA LYS A 22 15.26 -1.71 10.58
C LYS A 22 15.14 -2.68 11.73
N ALA A 23 15.22 -3.97 11.44
CA ALA A 23 15.28 -4.99 12.47
C ALA A 23 16.59 -4.86 13.25
N SER A 24 16.58 -5.29 14.51
CA SER A 24 17.78 -5.31 15.33
C SER A 24 18.84 -6.21 14.68
N GLY A 25 19.99 -5.64 14.34
CA GLY A 25 21.09 -6.36 13.67
C GLY A 25 21.14 -6.19 12.14
N ASP A 26 20.12 -5.62 11.50
CA ASP A 26 20.17 -5.35 10.07
C ASP A 26 21.15 -4.20 9.74
N GLY A 27 21.78 -4.24 8.57
CA GLY A 27 22.68 -3.17 8.10
C GLY A 27 21.93 -1.95 7.55
N SER A 28 20.75 -2.16 6.98
CA SER A 28 19.97 -1.16 6.24
C SER A 28 18.50 -1.16 6.65
N TYR A 29 17.80 -0.08 6.31
CA TYR A 29 16.35 0.00 6.44
C TYR A 29 15.69 -0.77 5.28
N THR A 30 14.69 -1.59 5.60
CA THR A 30 13.78 -2.19 4.63
C THR A 30 12.60 -1.27 4.42
N ASP A 31 12.33 -0.91 3.17
CA ASP A 31 11.19 -0.09 2.79
C ASP A 31 9.86 -0.80 3.05
N LEU A 32 8.90 -0.09 3.63
CA LEU A 32 7.51 -0.52 3.83
C LEU A 32 6.54 0.11 2.82
N GLY A 33 6.90 1.25 2.22
CA GLY A 33 6.04 2.06 1.37
C GLY A 33 6.15 3.56 1.70
N ALA A 34 5.23 4.34 1.13
CA ALA A 34 5.18 5.78 1.30
C ALA A 34 3.94 6.21 2.10
N ILE A 35 4.04 7.30 2.85
CA ILE A 35 2.89 7.87 3.59
C ILE A 35 1.86 8.41 2.59
N ASN A 36 0.57 8.12 2.80
CA ASN A 36 -0.57 8.56 1.99
C ASN A 36 -1.66 9.23 2.85
N SER A 37 -1.28 10.11 3.78
CA SER A 37 -2.16 10.79 4.75
C SER A 37 -2.46 10.04 6.07
N ALA A 38 -3.17 10.73 6.97
CA ALA A 38 -3.59 10.31 8.31
C ALA A 38 -2.46 9.89 9.25
N VAL A 39 -1.45 10.76 9.42
CA VAL A 39 -0.41 10.57 10.43
C VAL A 39 -0.90 11.05 11.79
N ASN A 40 -1.02 10.14 12.75
CA ASN A 40 -1.23 10.43 14.15
C ASN A 40 0.07 10.17 14.92
N ALA A 41 0.47 11.12 15.75
CA ALA A 41 1.57 10.95 16.69
C ALA A 41 1.14 11.56 18.03
N VAL A 42 1.17 10.74 19.07
CA VAL A 42 0.83 11.08 20.45
C VAL A 42 2.08 10.88 21.29
N LEU A 43 2.58 11.99 21.85
CA LEU A 43 3.65 11.97 22.85
C LEU A 43 2.99 11.95 24.23
N ASN A 44 3.12 10.83 24.93
CA ASN A 44 2.74 10.68 26.32
C ASN A 44 3.98 10.86 27.20
N TYR A 45 3.86 11.58 28.30
CA TYR A 45 4.93 11.75 29.28
C TYR A 45 4.33 12.07 30.65
N ASP A 46 5.03 11.66 31.70
CA ASP A 46 4.65 11.94 33.08
C ASP A 46 5.33 13.22 33.56
N GLU A 47 4.55 14.18 34.06
CA GLU A 47 5.06 15.37 34.75
C GLU A 47 4.95 15.18 36.27
N ASN A 48 6.07 15.30 36.97
CA ASN A 48 6.11 15.36 38.43
C ASN A 48 6.55 16.75 38.90
N GLN A 49 5.75 17.36 39.78
CA GLN A 49 6.09 18.62 40.43
C GLN A 49 5.57 18.61 41.87
N VAL A 50 6.47 18.74 42.84
CA VAL A 50 6.13 18.73 44.26
C VAL A 50 5.94 20.17 44.74
N SER A 51 4.85 20.44 45.45
CA SER A 51 4.63 21.74 46.10
C SER A 51 5.02 21.64 47.57
N THR A 52 6.00 22.45 47.98
CA THR A 52 6.45 22.51 49.38
C THR A 52 5.81 23.70 50.09
N ALA A 53 5.59 23.57 51.40
CA ALA A 53 4.96 24.62 52.20
C ALA A 53 5.84 25.89 52.35
N ASN A 54 7.16 25.77 52.18
CA ASN A 54 8.11 26.83 52.55
C ASN A 54 8.92 27.41 51.37
N ALA A 55 9.06 26.68 50.26
CA ALA A 55 9.88 27.08 49.11
C ALA A 55 9.11 27.15 47.78
N GLY A 56 7.78 26.95 47.83
CA GLY A 56 6.95 26.93 46.62
C GLY A 56 7.08 25.61 45.85
N LYS A 57 6.89 25.67 44.53
CA LYS A 57 6.91 24.50 43.64
C LYS A 57 8.34 24.12 43.27
N THR A 58 8.68 22.84 43.37
CA THR A 58 9.95 22.30 42.87
C THR A 58 10.05 22.40 41.35
N GLU A 59 11.25 22.22 40.81
CA GLU A 59 11.43 22.06 39.37
C GLU A 59 10.60 20.89 38.84
N LYS A 60 10.05 21.06 37.63
CA LYS A 60 9.28 20.02 36.96
C LYS A 60 10.23 18.92 36.49
N GLN A 61 9.92 17.69 36.86
CA GLN A 61 10.61 16.50 36.37
C GLN A 61 9.72 15.82 35.32
N ILE A 62 10.28 15.53 34.15
CA ILE A 62 9.61 14.79 33.08
C ILE A 62 10.19 13.38 33.06
N SER A 63 9.32 12.37 33.11
CA SER A 63 9.70 10.95 33.06
C SER A 63 8.77 10.17 32.11
N ASN A 64 9.17 8.95 31.74
CA ASN A 64 8.35 7.99 30.96
C ASN A 64 7.81 8.54 29.63
N MET A 65 8.66 9.14 28.80
CA MET A 65 8.24 9.60 27.48
C MET A 65 7.97 8.41 26.54
N VAL A 66 6.77 8.35 25.96
CA VAL A 66 6.35 7.36 24.98
C VAL A 66 5.75 8.07 23.78
N ILE A 67 6.26 7.78 22.58
CA ILE A 67 5.66 8.24 21.32
C ILE A 67 4.87 7.06 20.73
N ALA A 68 3.56 7.22 20.61
CA ALA A 68 2.69 6.30 19.91
C ALA A 68 2.18 6.96 18.64
N GLY A 69 2.18 6.27 17.51
CA GLY A 69 1.70 6.84 16.27
C GLY A 69 1.13 5.81 15.30
N GLY A 70 0.34 6.30 14.36
CA GLY A 70 -0.25 5.53 13.28
C GLY A 70 -0.20 6.33 11.99
N LEU A 71 -0.04 5.66 10.86
CA LEU A 71 0.05 6.27 9.54
C LEU A 71 -0.50 5.32 8.48
N THR A 72 -1.04 5.87 7.39
CA THR A 72 -1.52 5.07 6.26
C THR A 72 -0.44 5.03 5.19
N LEU A 73 -0.15 3.83 4.68
CA LEU A 73 0.86 3.59 3.66
C LEU A 73 0.23 3.32 2.28
N ILE A 74 0.89 3.80 1.22
CA ILE A 74 0.68 3.41 -0.18
C ILE A 74 1.92 2.73 -0.74
N ASN A 75 1.73 2.04 -1.87
CA ASN A 75 2.77 1.34 -2.59
C ASN A 75 3.53 0.37 -1.66
N LEU A 76 2.74 -0.48 -0.99
CA LEU A 76 3.25 -1.41 0.02
C LEU A 76 4.30 -2.32 -0.60
N ASN A 77 5.45 -2.42 0.06
CA ASN A 77 6.48 -3.39 -0.30
C ASN A 77 6.22 -4.72 0.42
N PRO A 78 5.82 -5.80 -0.29
CA PRO A 78 5.44 -7.06 0.34
C PRO A 78 6.55 -7.69 1.19
N ALA A 79 7.81 -7.52 0.78
CA ALA A 79 8.96 -8.02 1.53
C ALA A 79 9.15 -7.28 2.87
N GLY A 80 8.84 -5.99 2.90
CA GLY A 80 8.84 -5.20 4.13
C GLY A 80 7.71 -5.59 5.07
N ILE A 81 6.52 -5.86 4.52
CA ILE A 81 5.34 -6.27 5.30
C ILE A 81 5.52 -7.66 5.92
N GLU A 82 6.11 -8.61 5.20
CA GLU A 82 6.46 -9.93 5.74
C GLU A 82 7.40 -9.80 6.95
N LYS A 83 8.44 -8.96 6.85
CA LYS A 83 9.35 -8.68 7.97
C LYS A 83 8.64 -8.04 9.17
N LEU A 84 7.70 -7.12 8.93
CA LEU A 84 6.90 -6.52 10.00
C LEU A 84 6.04 -7.56 10.74
N GLY A 85 5.55 -8.57 10.01
CA GLY A 85 4.73 -9.65 10.56
C GLY A 85 5.45 -10.55 11.56
N GLY A 86 6.78 -10.48 11.69
CA GLY A 86 7.54 -11.27 12.67
C GLY A 86 7.34 -12.79 12.54
N GLY A 87 6.99 -13.27 11.33
CA GLY A 87 6.66 -14.67 11.05
C GLY A 87 5.16 -15.02 11.08
N ALA A 88 4.27 -14.07 11.39
CA ALA A 88 2.82 -14.27 11.27
C ALA A 88 2.32 -14.18 9.81
N LEU A 89 3.10 -13.53 8.95
CA LEU A 89 2.83 -13.38 7.53
C LEU A 89 3.91 -14.13 6.75
N THR A 90 3.50 -14.83 5.70
CA THR A 90 4.41 -15.51 4.77
C THR A 90 4.15 -14.96 3.38
N LEU A 91 5.20 -14.45 2.72
CA LEU A 91 5.12 -14.03 1.33
C LEU A 91 5.15 -15.28 0.44
N THR A 92 4.02 -15.58 -0.19
CA THR A 92 3.93 -16.65 -1.19
C THR A 92 4.04 -16.05 -2.59
N THR A 93 5.12 -16.36 -3.29
CA THR A 93 5.25 -16.09 -4.71
C THR A 93 4.68 -17.26 -5.49
N THR A 94 3.57 -17.06 -6.19
CA THR A 94 3.06 -18.05 -7.13
C THR A 94 3.79 -17.89 -8.45
N THR A 95 4.66 -18.85 -8.77
CA THR A 95 5.30 -18.92 -10.10
C THR A 95 4.24 -19.20 -11.16
N SER A 96 3.92 -18.20 -11.98
CA SER A 96 3.20 -18.41 -13.22
C SER A 96 4.21 -18.45 -14.37
N SER A 97 4.18 -19.52 -15.16
CA SER A 97 4.87 -19.50 -16.45
C SER A 97 4.00 -18.75 -17.46
N PRO A 98 4.55 -17.82 -18.26
CA PRO A 98 3.80 -17.25 -19.38
C PRO A 98 3.41 -18.39 -20.32
N SER A 99 2.13 -18.51 -20.67
CA SER A 99 1.73 -19.42 -21.74
C SER A 99 2.27 -18.87 -23.06
N VAL A 100 3.22 -19.58 -23.65
CA VAL A 100 3.79 -19.25 -24.98
C VAL A 100 2.95 -19.82 -26.12
N THR A 101 1.95 -20.63 -25.78
CA THR A 101 0.97 -21.23 -26.71
C THR A 101 -0.41 -20.84 -26.21
N ILE A 102 -0.86 -19.66 -26.63
CA ILE A 102 -2.27 -19.25 -26.49
C ILE A 102 -2.92 -19.63 -27.81
N SER A 103 -4.06 -20.32 -27.76
CA SER A 103 -4.82 -20.66 -28.94
C SER A 103 -5.41 -19.40 -29.56
N ASP A 104 -5.64 -19.40 -30.88
CA ASP A 104 -6.35 -18.31 -31.54
C ASP A 104 -7.68 -18.04 -30.81
N GLN A 105 -7.90 -16.79 -30.45
CA GLN A 105 -9.04 -16.37 -29.64
C GLN A 105 -10.22 -16.12 -30.57
N THR A 106 -11.24 -16.98 -30.53
CA THR A 106 -12.50 -16.73 -31.23
C THR A 106 -13.45 -15.98 -30.31
N ILE A 107 -13.93 -14.83 -30.75
CA ILE A 107 -14.95 -14.07 -30.02
C ILE A 107 -16.30 -14.68 -30.38
N ASP A 108 -16.78 -15.59 -29.54
CA ASP A 108 -18.12 -16.16 -29.64
C ASP A 108 -19.15 -15.17 -29.09
N SER A 109 -19.34 -14.03 -29.77
CA SER A 109 -20.54 -13.23 -29.56
C SER A 109 -21.54 -13.63 -30.64
N GLY A 110 -22.48 -14.51 -30.28
CA GLY A 110 -23.58 -14.91 -31.16
C GLY A 110 -24.46 -13.75 -31.67
N ASP A 111 -24.21 -12.52 -31.22
CA ASP A 111 -24.96 -11.30 -31.53
C ASP A 111 -24.03 -10.17 -32.03
N TRP A 112 -23.34 -10.39 -33.15
CA TRP A 112 -22.67 -9.32 -33.88
C TRP A 112 -23.70 -8.38 -34.52
N ALA A 113 -24.21 -7.43 -33.72
CA ALA A 113 -25.17 -6.43 -34.17
C ALA A 113 -24.48 -5.10 -34.52
N GLU A 114 -25.00 -4.41 -35.52
CA GLU A 114 -24.50 -3.09 -35.93
C GLU A 114 -24.55 -2.10 -34.75
N ASN A 115 -23.47 -1.34 -34.56
CA ASN A 115 -23.31 -0.35 -33.48
C ASN A 115 -23.49 -0.89 -32.05
N THR A 116 -23.37 -2.20 -31.84
CA THR A 116 -23.41 -2.80 -30.50
C THR A 116 -21.99 -3.03 -29.99
N PRO A 117 -21.58 -2.44 -28.86
CA PRO A 117 -20.27 -2.71 -28.27
C PRO A 117 -20.14 -4.19 -27.89
N VAL A 118 -19.10 -4.86 -28.41
CA VAL A 118 -18.76 -6.23 -28.03
C VAL A 118 -17.63 -6.19 -27.00
N ASN A 119 -17.87 -6.81 -25.84
CA ASN A 119 -16.83 -6.94 -24.82
C ASN A 119 -15.81 -7.98 -25.25
N MET A 120 -14.57 -7.55 -25.45
CA MET A 120 -13.47 -8.44 -25.77
C MET A 120 -12.81 -8.93 -24.48
N SER A 121 -12.92 -10.22 -24.19
CA SER A 121 -12.13 -10.90 -23.16
C SER A 121 -11.25 -11.96 -23.82
N MET A 122 -9.98 -12.01 -23.41
CA MET A 122 -9.10 -13.12 -23.82
C MET A 122 -9.39 -14.31 -22.91
N LEU A 123 -9.83 -15.43 -23.49
CA LEU A 123 -10.21 -16.66 -22.82
C LEU A 123 -9.42 -17.85 -23.40
N GLU A 124 -8.76 -18.63 -22.55
CA GLU A 124 -8.20 -19.93 -22.92
C GLU A 124 -8.98 -21.01 -22.16
N SER A 125 -9.65 -21.93 -22.88
CA SER A 125 -10.48 -22.98 -22.26
C SER A 125 -11.46 -22.45 -21.20
N ALA A 126 -12.16 -21.35 -21.52
CA ALA A 126 -13.09 -20.63 -20.64
C ALA A 126 -12.46 -19.95 -19.39
N VAL A 127 -11.14 -19.83 -19.33
CA VAL A 127 -10.43 -19.11 -18.26
C VAL A 127 -9.89 -17.79 -18.80
N ALA A 128 -10.14 -16.69 -18.10
CA ALA A 128 -9.62 -15.37 -18.46
C ALA A 128 -8.09 -15.35 -18.38
N VAL A 129 -7.45 -14.93 -19.48
CA VAL A 129 -5.99 -14.77 -19.56
C VAL A 129 -5.60 -13.30 -19.60
N LYS A 130 -4.46 -12.98 -18.97
CA LYS A 130 -3.92 -11.62 -18.90
C LYS A 130 -2.69 -11.51 -19.80
N ALA A 131 -2.69 -10.54 -20.70
CA ALA A 131 -1.53 -10.23 -21.51
C ALA A 131 -0.50 -9.38 -20.75
N SER A 132 0.78 -9.53 -21.08
CA SER A 132 1.89 -8.73 -20.54
C SER A 132 1.97 -7.33 -21.17
N ALA A 133 1.29 -7.12 -22.28
CA ALA A 133 1.13 -5.85 -22.98
C ALA A 133 -0.28 -5.78 -23.59
N SER A 134 -0.72 -4.59 -23.99
CA SER A 134 -1.98 -4.44 -24.72
C SER A 134 -1.93 -5.26 -26.01
N PRO A 135 -2.89 -6.19 -26.23
CA PRO A 135 -2.92 -6.97 -27.46
C PRO A 135 -3.18 -6.06 -28.66
N THR A 136 -2.51 -6.33 -29.78
CA THR A 136 -2.74 -5.62 -31.04
C THR A 136 -3.70 -6.44 -31.89
N LEU A 137 -4.85 -5.86 -32.24
CA LEU A 137 -5.77 -6.46 -33.20
C LEU A 137 -5.22 -6.23 -34.61
N THR A 138 -4.82 -7.29 -35.29
CA THR A 138 -4.23 -7.22 -36.64
C THR A 138 -5.30 -7.29 -37.73
N SER A 139 -6.34 -8.10 -37.53
CA SER A 139 -7.47 -8.22 -38.45
C SER A 139 -8.70 -8.73 -37.71
N VAL A 140 -9.87 -8.29 -38.16
CA VAL A 140 -11.17 -8.88 -37.83
C VAL A 140 -11.75 -9.31 -39.16
N THR A 141 -12.12 -10.58 -39.31
CA THR A 141 -12.59 -11.12 -40.60
C THR A 141 -14.09 -11.30 -40.54
N GLY A 142 -14.86 -10.52 -41.28
CA GLY A 142 -16.29 -10.80 -41.44
C GLY A 142 -16.52 -12.04 -42.29
N GLY A 143 -17.22 -13.03 -41.77
CA GLY A 143 -17.93 -14.04 -42.55
C GLY A 143 -19.00 -13.38 -43.42
N SER A 144 -19.22 -13.95 -44.61
CA SER A 144 -20.19 -13.47 -45.62
C SER A 144 -21.67 -13.56 -45.18
N ASP A 145 -21.90 -14.07 -43.99
CA ASP A 145 -23.15 -14.36 -43.28
C ASP A 145 -23.43 -13.35 -42.15
N GLY A 146 -22.59 -12.33 -41.99
CA GLY A 146 -22.78 -11.28 -40.97
C GLY A 146 -22.20 -11.62 -39.59
N ALA A 147 -21.43 -12.71 -39.47
CA ALA A 147 -20.67 -13.04 -38.27
C ALA A 147 -19.20 -12.63 -38.45
N LEU A 148 -18.59 -11.92 -37.50
CA LEU A 148 -17.16 -11.62 -37.52
C LEU A 148 -16.39 -12.80 -36.91
N THR A 149 -15.55 -13.48 -37.71
CA THR A 149 -14.51 -14.43 -37.29
C THR A 149 -13.18 -13.74 -37.00
#